data_AF-Q224I8-F1
#
_entry.id   AF-Q224I8-F1
#
_cell.length_a   1.000
_cell.length_b   1.000
_cell.length_c   1.000
_cell.angle_alpha   90.00
_cell.angle_beta   90.00
_cell.angle_gamma   90.00
#
_symmetry.space_group_name_H-M   'P 1'
#
loop_
_entity.id
_entity.type
_entity.pdbx_description
1 polymer ?
#
loop_
_entity_poly.entity_id
_entity_poly.type
_entity_poly.pdbx_seq_one_letter_code
_entity_poly.pdbx_strand_id
1 'polypeptide(L)'
;MLEGLNNLHVKNIMHRDIKPHNYLVSPSQTYGFTIKLCDLGFASTVTKSKSHYLSKKGTDAYFAPEVEKGQSRIQSDIFSLGLVLLELDNLNVLNDNWIDLETKAEIYKGKAIASKYQIDRKSNIYKIAEICLKPNYLERKSIGDLLYELINLHGQPLKFILRSMILKIIYYIKYL
;
A
#
# COMPACT_ATOMS: atom_id res chain seq x y z
N MET A 1 -2.92 5.07 -6.97
CA MET A 1 -2.91 4.03 -5.91
C MET A 1 -3.86 4.40 -4.77
N LEU A 2 -3.61 5.46 -4.00
CA LEU A 2 -4.47 5.88 -2.88
C LEU A 2 -5.92 6.11 -3.31
N GLU A 3 -6.15 6.87 -4.39
CA GLU A 3 -7.51 7.13 -4.91
C GLU A 3 -8.29 5.85 -5.23
N GLY A 4 -7.63 4.87 -5.85
CA GLY A 4 -8.24 3.57 -6.16
C GLY A 4 -8.66 2.82 -4.90
N LEU A 5 -7.83 2.84 -3.85
CA LEU A 5 -8.18 2.23 -2.57
C LEU A 5 -9.29 3.02 -1.84
N ASN A 6 -9.24 4.35 -1.89
CA ASN A 6 -10.28 5.21 -1.33
C ASN A 6 -11.65 4.89 -1.92
N ASN A 7 -11.72 4.67 -3.23
CA ASN A 7 -12.97 4.32 -3.92
C ASN A 7 -13.62 3.03 -3.40
N LEU A 8 -12.84 2.10 -2.85
CA LEU A 8 -13.35 0.91 -2.16
C LEU A 8 -13.74 1.25 -0.72
N HIS A 9 -12.84 1.91 0.02
CA HIS A 9 -13.01 2.20 1.44
C HIS A 9 -14.24 3.07 1.73
N VAL A 10 -14.53 4.09 0.90
CA VAL A 10 -15.75 4.92 1.05
C VAL A 10 -17.05 4.14 0.82
N LYS A 11 -16.98 2.99 0.14
CA LYS A 11 -18.09 2.05 -0.05
C LYS A 11 -18.10 0.95 1.01
N ASN A 12 -17.26 1.06 2.05
CA ASN A 12 -17.00 0.05 3.07
C ASN A 12 -16.54 -1.28 2.48
N ILE A 13 -15.76 -1.27 1.39
CA ILE A 13 -15.19 -2.48 0.79
C ILE A 13 -13.71 -2.55 1.15
N MET A 14 -13.28 -3.68 1.74
CA MET A 14 -11.86 -4.03 1.86
C MET A 14 -11.40 -4.74 0.60
N HIS A 15 -10.17 -4.48 0.17
CA HIS A 15 -9.51 -5.19 -0.93
C HIS A 15 -8.95 -6.54 -0.48
N ARG A 16 -8.23 -6.55 0.64
CA ARG A 16 -7.65 -7.73 1.33
C ARG A 16 -6.48 -8.41 0.65
N ASP A 17 -6.08 -7.99 -0.55
CA ASP A 17 -4.85 -8.44 -1.21
C ASP A 17 -4.12 -7.29 -1.93
N ILE A 18 -3.79 -6.23 -1.19
CA ILE A 18 -3.02 -5.11 -1.72
C ILE A 18 -1.55 -5.53 -1.87
N LYS A 19 -1.06 -5.54 -3.12
CA LYS A 19 0.32 -5.87 -3.52
C LYS A 19 0.63 -5.26 -4.89
N PRO A 20 1.91 -5.15 -5.31
CA PRO A 20 2.26 -4.56 -6.61
C PRO A 20 1.58 -5.23 -7.79
N HIS A 21 1.46 -6.57 -7.77
CA HIS A 21 0.83 -7.37 -8.82
C HIS A 21 -0.63 -6.99 -9.10
N ASN A 22 -1.34 -6.44 -8.11
CA ASN A 22 -2.74 -6.04 -8.24
C ASN A 22 -2.88 -4.56 -8.66
N TYR A 23 -1.81 -3.95 -9.18
CA TYR A 23 -1.84 -2.62 -9.78
C TYR A 23 -1.52 -2.68 -11.28
N LEU A 24 -2.51 -2.30 -12.09
CA LEU A 24 -2.35 -2.14 -13.52
C LEU A 24 -1.78 -0.76 -13.85
N VAL A 25 -0.88 -0.72 -14.84
CA VAL A 25 -0.31 0.52 -15.35
C VAL A 25 -0.72 0.72 -16.79
N SER A 26 -1.28 1.89 -17.10
CA SER A 26 -1.65 2.27 -18.45
C SER A 26 -1.07 3.64 -18.82
N PRO A 27 -0.74 3.89 -20.09
CA PRO A 27 -0.35 5.23 -20.55
C PRO A 27 -1.42 6.27 -20.23
N SER A 28 -0.97 7.50 -19.96
CA SER A 28 -1.83 8.65 -19.71
C SER A 28 -1.22 9.88 -20.38
N GLN A 29 -2.00 10.59 -21.18
CA GLN A 29 -1.54 11.81 -21.84
C GLN A 29 -1.24 12.93 -20.83
N THR A 30 -1.98 12.98 -19.72
CA THR A 30 -1.85 14.01 -18.69
C THR A 30 -0.72 13.71 -17.69
N TYR A 31 -0.52 12.44 -17.34
CA TYR A 31 0.34 12.04 -16.22
C TYR A 31 1.51 11.13 -16.64
N GLY A 32 1.70 10.89 -17.94
CA GLY A 32 2.60 9.86 -18.46
C GLY A 32 2.00 8.46 -18.32
N PHE A 33 1.63 8.08 -17.10
CA PHE A 33 0.90 6.85 -16.83
C PHE A 33 -0.09 7.00 -15.68
N THR A 34 -1.07 6.11 -15.63
CA THR A 34 -2.04 5.96 -14.55
C THR A 34 -1.95 4.58 -13.95
N ILE A 35 -2.08 4.51 -12.62
CA ILE A 35 -2.04 3.25 -11.85
C ILE A 35 -3.44 2.96 -11.31
N LYS A 36 -4.00 1.80 -11.65
CA LYS A 36 -5.34 1.36 -11.23
C LYS A 36 -5.24 0.08 -10.41
N LEU A 37 -5.95 0.03 -9.29
CA LEU A 37 -6.08 -1.17 -8.47
C LEU A 37 -7.03 -2.17 -9.17
N CYS A 38 -6.66 -3.45 -9.19
CA CYS A 38 -7.44 -4.54 -9.77
C CYS A 38 -7.49 -5.76 -8.82
N ASP A 39 -8.14 -6.83 -9.26
CA ASP A 39 -8.30 -8.11 -8.54
C ASP A 39 -9.06 -8.00 -7.19
N LEU A 40 -10.39 -8.05 -7.29
CA LEU A 40 -11.29 -8.07 -6.14
C LEU A 40 -11.63 -9.49 -5.66
N GLY A 41 -10.84 -10.52 -6.02
CA GLY A 41 -11.12 -11.92 -5.70
C GLY A 41 -11.20 -12.21 -4.19
N PHE A 42 -10.52 -11.39 -3.37
CA PHE A 42 -10.58 -11.46 -1.92
C PHE A 42 -11.40 -10.35 -1.26
N ALA A 43 -11.97 -9.43 -2.04
CA ALA A 43 -12.64 -8.25 -1.52
C ALA A 43 -13.86 -8.61 -0.65
N SER A 44 -14.20 -7.76 0.31
CA SER A 44 -15.32 -8.01 1.23
C SER A 44 -15.90 -6.72 1.80
N THR A 45 -17.23 -6.65 1.91
CA THR A 45 -17.94 -5.50 2.46
C THR A 45 -17.99 -5.50 3.98
N VAL A 46 -17.46 -4.46 4.61
CA VAL A 46 -17.57 -4.22 6.06
C VAL A 46 -18.92 -3.61 6.38
N THR A 47 -19.56 -4.10 7.43
CA THR A 47 -20.82 -3.53 7.94
C THR A 47 -20.63 -2.99 9.34
N LYS A 48 -21.56 -2.16 9.83
CA LYS A 48 -21.55 -1.70 11.22
C LYS A 48 -21.56 -2.86 12.23
N SER A 49 -22.22 -3.97 11.89
CA SER A 49 -22.28 -5.19 12.72
C SER A 49 -21.04 -6.08 12.59
N LYS A 50 -20.22 -5.88 11.55
CA LYS A 50 -19.02 -6.67 11.27
C LYS A 50 -17.89 -5.75 10.82
N SER A 51 -17.29 -5.08 11.81
CA SER A 51 -16.16 -4.15 11.62
C SER A 51 -14.84 -4.85 11.26
N HIS A 52 -14.78 -6.17 11.37
CA HIS A 52 -13.62 -6.99 11.06
C HIS A 52 -14.04 -8.39 10.59
N TYR A 53 -13.13 -9.08 9.90
CA TYR A 53 -13.30 -10.46 9.48
C TYR A 53 -12.27 -11.36 10.17
N LEU A 54 -12.74 -12.49 10.70
CA LEU A 54 -11.90 -13.55 11.26
C LEU A 54 -11.36 -14.45 10.13
N SER A 55 -10.43 -13.93 9.32
CA SER A 55 -9.80 -14.70 8.25
C SER A 55 -8.51 -14.05 7.80
N LYS A 56 -7.47 -14.87 7.62
CA LYS A 56 -6.20 -14.52 7.00
C LYS A 56 -6.33 -14.80 5.50
N LYS A 57 -6.36 -13.77 4.66
CA LYS A 57 -6.47 -13.85 3.19
C LYS A 57 -5.56 -12.82 2.55
N GLY A 58 -5.10 -13.12 1.33
CA GLY A 58 -4.16 -12.31 0.56
C GLY A 58 -2.75 -12.88 0.61
N THR A 59 -1.78 -12.04 0.31
CA THR A 59 -0.37 -12.43 0.16
C THR A 59 0.43 -12.12 1.43
N ASP A 60 1.03 -13.14 2.06
CA ASP A 60 1.66 -13.06 3.39
C ASP A 60 2.68 -11.94 3.53
N ALA A 61 3.50 -11.65 2.51
CA ALA A 61 4.49 -10.57 2.54
C ALA A 61 3.89 -9.19 2.85
N TYR A 62 2.60 -8.97 2.53
CA TYR A 62 1.91 -7.68 2.67
C TYR A 62 0.95 -7.62 3.86
N PHE A 63 0.92 -8.65 4.72
CA PHE A 63 -0.02 -8.65 5.84
C PHE A 63 0.26 -7.59 6.89
N ALA A 64 -0.83 -6.99 7.36
CA ALA A 64 -0.83 -6.16 8.55
C ALA A 64 -0.68 -7.03 9.82
N PRO A 65 -0.17 -6.48 10.94
CA PRO A 65 0.00 -7.22 12.20
C PRO A 65 -1.30 -7.89 12.67
N GLU A 66 -2.44 -7.24 12.47
CA GLU A 66 -3.74 -7.78 12.86
C GLU A 66 -4.23 -8.91 11.93
N VAL A 67 -3.83 -8.90 10.64
CA VAL A 67 -4.17 -9.95 9.68
C VAL A 67 -3.41 -11.23 10.01
N GLU A 68 -2.16 -11.13 10.45
CA GLU A 68 -1.38 -12.27 10.97
C GLU A 68 -2.06 -12.94 12.17
N LYS A 69 -2.79 -12.16 12.97
CA LYS A 69 -3.61 -12.63 14.09
C LYS A 69 -5.01 -13.09 13.66
N GLY A 70 -5.23 -13.23 12.34
CA GLY A 70 -6.49 -13.69 11.76
C GLY A 70 -7.59 -12.63 11.70
N GLN A 71 -7.29 -11.34 11.91
CA GLN A 71 -8.29 -10.28 11.94
C GLN A 71 -8.04 -9.23 10.85
N SER A 72 -8.83 -9.23 9.78
CA SER A 72 -8.72 -8.23 8.71
C SER A 72 -9.75 -7.11 8.84
N ARG A 73 -9.31 -5.88 8.57
CA ARG A 73 -10.11 -4.63 8.64
C ARG A 73 -9.76 -3.73 7.45
N ILE A 74 -10.53 -2.65 7.23
CA ILE A 74 -10.22 -1.62 6.21
C ILE A 74 -8.81 -1.05 6.41
N GLN A 75 -8.42 -0.82 7.66
CA GLN A 75 -7.09 -0.33 8.02
C GLN A 75 -5.97 -1.32 7.67
N SER A 76 -6.28 -2.61 7.51
CA SER A 76 -5.31 -3.61 7.10
C SER A 76 -4.84 -3.36 5.65
N ASP A 77 -5.75 -2.97 4.75
CA ASP A 77 -5.37 -2.57 3.38
C ASP A 77 -4.42 -1.37 3.38
N ILE A 78 -4.58 -0.44 4.34
CA ILE A 78 -3.73 0.76 4.48
C ILE A 78 -2.30 0.34 4.83
N PHE A 79 -2.13 -0.61 5.75
CA PHE A 79 -0.80 -1.13 6.08
C PHE A 79 -0.16 -1.85 4.89
N SER A 80 -0.92 -2.70 4.21
CA SER A 80 -0.47 -3.38 2.98
C SER A 80 -0.04 -2.37 1.92
N LEU A 81 -0.79 -1.26 1.73
CA LEU A 81 -0.39 -0.16 0.86
C LEU A 81 0.94 0.47 1.32
N GLY A 82 1.16 0.66 2.62
CA GLY A 82 2.43 1.15 3.16
C GLY A 82 3.62 0.26 2.79
N LEU A 83 3.44 -1.06 2.83
CA LEU A 83 4.44 -2.03 2.38
C LEU A 83 4.69 -1.92 0.87
N VAL A 84 3.65 -1.80 0.05
CA VAL A 84 3.81 -1.56 -1.40
C VAL A 84 4.57 -0.27 -1.68
N LEU A 85 4.28 0.82 -0.96
CA LEU A 85 4.97 2.10 -1.13
C LEU A 85 6.45 1.99 -0.74
N LEU A 86 6.80 1.27 0.33
CA LEU A 86 8.19 1.03 0.71
C LEU A 86 8.93 0.18 -0.32
N GLU A 87 8.30 -0.89 -0.82
CA GLU A 87 8.87 -1.74 -1.86
C GLU A 87 9.19 -0.93 -3.12
N LEU A 88 8.25 -0.06 -3.50
CA LEU A 88 8.40 0.84 -4.63
C LEU A 88 9.51 1.89 -4.42
N ASP A 89 9.67 2.41 -3.21
CA ASP A 89 10.75 3.35 -2.86
C ASP A 89 12.12 2.66 -2.75
N ASN A 90 12.13 1.37 -2.42
CA ASN A 90 13.32 0.51 -2.40
C ASN A 90 13.64 -0.01 -3.81
N LEU A 91 14.33 0.82 -4.59
CA LEU A 91 14.56 0.72 -6.04
C LEU A 91 15.10 -0.62 -6.61
N ASN A 92 15.43 -1.63 -5.80
CA ASN A 92 16.11 -2.86 -6.22
C ASN A 92 15.30 -4.15 -6.12
N VAL A 93 14.07 -4.17 -5.61
CA VAL A 93 13.34 -5.44 -5.44
C VAL A 93 11.83 -5.27 -5.63
N LEU A 94 11.28 -5.82 -6.73
CA LEU A 94 9.87 -6.17 -6.86
C LEU A 94 9.80 -7.70 -6.87
N ASN A 95 9.67 -8.32 -5.70
CA ASN A 95 9.52 -9.77 -5.62
C ASN A 95 8.60 -10.14 -4.45
N ASP A 96 7.96 -11.31 -4.51
CA ASP A 96 6.97 -11.74 -3.50
C ASP A 96 7.55 -11.92 -2.08
N ASN A 97 8.86 -11.83 -1.92
CA ASN A 97 9.57 -11.91 -0.63
C ASN A 97 10.48 -10.69 -0.42
N TRP A 98 10.04 -9.50 -0.86
CA TRP A 98 10.90 -8.30 -0.88
C TRP A 98 11.33 -7.86 0.53
N ILE A 99 10.58 -8.28 1.54
CA ILE A 99 10.82 -8.02 2.95
C ILE A 99 11.09 -9.32 3.71
N ASP A 100 12.23 -9.38 4.41
CA ASP A 100 12.54 -10.49 5.30
C ASP A 100 11.72 -10.47 6.60
N LEU A 101 11.55 -11.64 7.19
CA LEU A 101 10.76 -11.85 8.40
C LEU A 101 11.23 -11.01 9.59
N GLU A 102 12.55 -10.83 9.74
CA GLU A 102 13.13 -10.02 10.82
C GLU A 102 12.70 -8.55 10.66
N THR A 103 12.91 -7.96 9.49
CA THR A 103 12.51 -6.57 9.22
C THR A 103 11.01 -6.39 9.38
N LYS A 104 10.21 -7.32 8.85
CA LYS A 104 8.75 -7.30 8.99
C LYS A 104 8.33 -7.33 10.48
N ALA A 105 8.99 -8.15 11.30
CA ALA A 105 8.75 -8.19 12.74
C ALA A 105 9.14 -6.88 13.45
N GLU A 106 10.19 -6.20 13.00
CA GLU A 106 10.58 -4.89 13.55
C GLU A 106 9.57 -3.79 13.17
N ILE A 107 9.04 -3.81 11.93
CA ILE A 107 7.93 -2.92 11.52
C ILE A 107 6.71 -3.15 12.42
N TYR A 108 6.38 -4.41 12.73
CA TYR A 108 5.27 -4.74 13.62
C TYR A 108 5.47 -4.24 15.06
N LYS A 109 6.71 -3.95 15.46
CA LYS A 109 7.05 -3.31 16.74
C LYS A 109 7.11 -1.79 16.63
N GLY A 110 6.81 -1.22 15.46
CA GLY A 110 6.84 0.23 15.21
C GLY A 110 8.26 0.79 15.07
N LYS A 111 9.25 -0.08 14.82
CA LYS A 111 10.63 0.36 14.61
C LYS A 111 10.84 0.81 13.17
N ALA A 112 11.85 1.65 12.98
CA ALA A 112 12.24 2.12 11.66
C ALA A 112 12.70 0.94 10.76
N ILE A 113 12.49 1.10 9.46
CA ILE A 113 12.92 0.11 8.45
C ILE A 113 14.43 -0.10 8.54
N ALA A 114 14.89 -1.35 8.43
CA ALA A 114 16.31 -1.69 8.50
C ALA A 114 17.14 -0.91 7.46
N SER A 115 18.35 -0.49 7.82
CA SER A 115 19.24 0.30 6.96
C SER A 115 19.76 -0.45 5.73
N LYS A 116 19.60 -1.78 5.69
CA LYS A 116 19.96 -2.62 4.52
C LYS A 116 19.12 -2.32 3.27
N TYR A 117 17.96 -1.69 3.43
CA TYR A 117 17.12 -1.26 2.33
C TYR A 117 17.54 0.15 1.85
N GLN A 118 17.71 0.31 0.54
CA GLN A 118 18.13 1.56 -0.10
C GLN A 118 16.92 2.50 -0.31
N ILE A 119 16.31 2.92 0.80
CA ILE A 119 15.08 3.72 0.83
C ILE A 119 15.44 5.21 0.95
N ASP A 120 14.84 6.05 0.12
CA ASP A 120 14.96 7.50 0.27
C ASP A 120 14.03 7.99 1.38
N ARG A 121 14.56 8.07 2.61
CA ARG A 121 13.80 8.50 3.78
C ARG A 121 13.33 9.96 3.75
N LYS A 122 13.80 10.75 2.79
CA LYS A 122 13.33 12.12 2.57
C LYS A 122 12.20 12.17 1.55
N SER A 123 11.97 11.09 0.80
CA SER A 123 10.93 11.01 -0.22
C SER A 123 9.54 11.14 0.39
N ASN A 124 8.61 11.70 -0.38
CA ASN A 124 7.22 11.76 0.06
C ASN A 124 6.57 10.37 0.09
N ILE A 125 7.05 9.44 -0.74
CA ILE A 125 6.58 8.05 -0.75
C ILE A 125 6.89 7.38 0.59
N TYR A 126 8.13 7.52 1.07
CA TYR A 126 8.54 7.01 2.39
C TYR A 126 7.72 7.61 3.53
N LYS A 127 7.53 8.94 3.54
CA LYS A 127 6.75 9.62 4.59
C LYS A 127 5.29 9.13 4.64
N ILE A 128 4.67 8.92 3.48
CA ILE A 128 3.30 8.35 3.41
C ILE A 128 3.32 6.91 3.93
N ALA A 129 4.32 6.11 3.53
CA ALA A 129 4.46 4.73 3.98
C ALA A 129 4.58 4.65 5.51
N GLU A 130 5.34 5.55 6.16
CA GLU A 130 5.43 5.59 7.63
C GLU A 130 4.10 5.86 8.34
N ILE A 131 3.20 6.65 7.73
CA ILE A 131 1.86 6.88 8.26
C ILE A 131 1.00 5.63 8.11
N CYS A 132 1.13 4.92 6.98
CA CYS A 132 0.42 3.68 6.71
C CYS A 132 0.87 2.52 7.60
N LEU A 133 2.16 2.48 7.99
CA LEU A 133 2.80 1.36 8.67
C LEU A 133 2.72 1.39 10.20
N LYS A 134 1.82 2.19 10.78
CA LYS A 134 1.60 2.16 12.24
C LYS A 134 1.15 0.75 12.68
N PRO A 135 1.80 0.15 13.71
CA PRO A 135 1.44 -1.19 14.17
C PRO A 135 -0.01 -1.28 14.64
N ASN A 136 -0.43 -0.28 15.41
CA ASN A 136 -1.80 -0.14 15.85
C ASN A 136 -2.66 0.40 14.71
N TYR A 137 -3.63 -0.39 14.26
CA TYR A 137 -4.51 0.00 13.16
C TYR A 137 -5.34 1.26 13.44
N LEU A 138 -5.59 1.59 14.71
CA LEU A 138 -6.31 2.81 15.11
C LEU A 138 -5.51 4.09 14.90
N GLU A 139 -4.18 3.99 14.81
CA GLU A 139 -3.29 5.13 14.57
C GLU A 139 -3.07 5.42 13.08
N ARG A 140 -3.57 4.53 12.20
CA ARG A 140 -3.49 4.73 10.74
C ARG A 140 -4.57 5.71 10.31
N LYS A 141 -4.16 6.81 9.68
CA LYS A 141 -5.09 7.77 9.04
C LYS A 141 -5.91 7.05 7.96
N SER A 142 -7.14 7.51 7.76
CA SER A 142 -7.94 7.00 6.64
C SER A 142 -7.30 7.38 5.30
N ILE A 143 -7.60 6.64 4.23
CA ILE A 143 -7.11 7.00 2.90
C ILE A 143 -7.63 8.38 2.47
N GLY A 144 -8.85 8.75 2.87
CA GLY A 144 -9.41 10.08 2.62
C GLY A 144 -8.58 11.19 3.27
N ASP A 145 -8.19 11.02 4.54
CA ASP A 145 -7.36 12.00 5.26
C ASP A 145 -5.95 12.07 4.66
N LEU A 146 -5.36 10.92 4.30
CA LEU A 146 -4.08 10.88 3.60
C LEU A 146 -4.13 11.63 2.27
N LEU A 147 -5.18 11.42 1.47
CA LEU A 147 -5.38 12.14 0.21
C LEU A 147 -5.51 13.65 0.44
N TYR A 148 -6.28 14.06 1.47
CA TYR A 148 -6.47 15.46 1.82
C TYR A 148 -5.15 16.14 2.21
N GLU A 149 -4.35 15.52 3.08
CA GLU A 149 -3.03 16.05 3.47
C GLU A 149 -2.07 16.18 2.29
N LEU A 150 -2.10 15.19 1.39
CA LEU A 150 -1.25 15.20 0.21
C LEU A 150 -1.63 16.28 -0.79
N ILE A 151 -2.93 16.53 -0.96
CA ILE A 151 -3.41 17.65 -1.79
C ILE A 151 -2.96 18.98 -1.19
N ASN A 152 -3.09 19.16 0.13
CA ASN A 152 -2.69 20.39 0.81
C ASN A 152 -1.17 20.65 0.74
N LEU A 153 -0.35 19.60 0.83
CA LEU A 153 1.11 19.72 0.73
C LEU A 153 1.60 20.10 -0.67
N HIS A 154 0.83 19.78 -1.73
CA HIS A 154 1.28 19.92 -3.11
C HIS A 154 0.41 20.87 -3.97
N GLY A 155 -0.68 21.42 -3.43
CA GLY A 155 -1.59 22.35 -4.11
C GLY A 155 -2.40 21.74 -5.26
N GLN A 156 -2.23 20.44 -5.52
CA GLN A 156 -2.82 19.63 -6.60
C GLN A 156 -2.82 18.16 -6.15
N PRO A 157 -3.64 17.27 -6.74
CA PRO A 157 -3.42 15.82 -6.64
C PRO A 157 -1.97 15.52 -7.03
N LEU A 158 -1.28 14.72 -6.23
CA LEU A 158 0.16 14.45 -6.39
C LEU A 158 0.52 14.05 -7.83
N LYS A 159 1.12 14.99 -8.56
CA LYS A 159 1.83 14.75 -9.82
C LYS A 159 3.18 14.13 -9.51
N PHE A 160 3.20 12.89 -9.02
CA PHE A 160 4.45 12.14 -9.04
C PHE A 160 4.72 11.73 -10.49
N ILE A 161 5.72 12.34 -11.11
CA ILE A 161 6.33 11.80 -12.32
C ILE A 161 7.17 10.60 -11.87
N LEU A 162 6.52 9.46 -11.69
CA LEU A 162 7.13 8.16 -11.42
C LEU A 162 7.83 7.62 -12.68
N ARG A 163 8.51 8.46 -13.49
CA ARG A 163 9.08 8.02 -14.78
C ARG A 163 10.03 6.84 -14.61
N SER A 164 10.86 6.83 -13.57
CA SER A 164 11.78 5.72 -13.27
C SER A 164 11.06 4.49 -12.68
N MET A 165 10.04 4.69 -11.84
CA MET A 165 9.34 3.61 -11.14
C MET A 165 8.30 2.91 -12.02
N ILE A 166 7.60 3.66 -12.86
CA ILE A 166 6.65 3.10 -13.82
C ILE A 166 7.35 2.29 -14.91
N LEU A 167 8.52 2.73 -15.40
CA LEU A 167 9.29 1.91 -16.34
C LEU A 167 9.66 0.55 -15.74
N LYS A 168 9.88 0.47 -14.42
CA LYS A 168 10.14 -0.80 -13.71
C LYS A 168 8.89 -1.63 -13.48
N ILE A 169 7.75 -1.02 -13.10
CA ILE A 169 6.46 -1.73 -13.02
C ILE A 169 6.08 -2.28 -14.41
N ILE A 170 6.25 -1.48 -15.47
CA ILE A 170 6.04 -1.91 -16.86
C ILE A 170 7.00 -3.02 -17.25
N TYR A 171 8.29 -2.92 -16.89
CA TYR A 171 9.26 -3.98 -17.14
C TYR A 171 8.81 -5.27 -16.45
N TYR A 172 8.48 -5.23 -15.15
CA TYR A 172 8.05 -6.38 -14.39
C TYR A 172 6.74 -7.02 -14.93
N ILE A 173 5.74 -6.22 -15.30
CA ILE A 173 4.48 -6.70 -15.91
C ILE A 173 4.73 -7.29 -17.31
N LYS A 174 5.74 -6.83 -18.05
CA LYS A 174 6.05 -7.34 -19.41
C LYS A 174 6.66 -8.74 -19.43
N TYR A 175 7.19 -9.24 -18.30
CA TYR A 175 7.86 -10.54 -18.21
C TYR A 175 7.06 -11.57 -17.38
N LEU A 176 5.75 -11.33 -17.21
CA LEU A 176 4.74 -12.30 -16.78
C LEU A 176 3.74 -12.51 -17.93
#